data_AF-A0A838IBE8-F1
#
_entry.id   AF-A0A838IBE8-F1
#
_cell.length_a   1.000
_cell.length_b   1.000
_cell.length_c   1.000
_cell.angle_alpha   90.00
_cell.angle_beta   90.00
_cell.angle_gamma   90.00
#
_symmetry.space_group_name_H-M   'P 1'
#
loop_
_entity.id
_entity.type
_entity.pdbx_description
1 polymer ?
#
loop_
_entity_poly.entity_id
_entity_poly.type
_entity_poly.pdbx_seq_one_letter_code
_entity_poly.pdbx_strand_id
1 'polypeptide(L)'
;MLFRDTTGVPHIADFHRELQASARSLNVALIRREPEMDVPSDQVELLAEAIRSLTTGLALWWLDHPEVPRETLVAVVTRIVRGLVEP
;
A
#
# COMPACT_ATOMS: atom_id res chain seq x y z
N MET A 1 7.56 9.16 -16.34
CA MET A 1 6.47 10.16 -16.38
C MET A 1 5.37 9.70 -15.45
N LEU A 2 4.84 10.60 -14.62
CA LEU A 2 3.74 10.31 -13.69
C LEU A 2 2.44 10.75 -14.37
N PHE A 3 1.91 9.91 -15.27
CA PHE A 3 0.61 10.17 -15.89
C PHE A 3 -0.49 9.83 -14.88
N ARG A 4 -1.34 10.81 -14.57
CA ARG A 4 -2.60 10.53 -13.89
C ARG A 4 -3.51 9.91 -14.92
N ASP A 5 -3.80 8.63 -14.77
CA ASP A 5 -4.73 7.94 -15.65
C ASP A 5 -6.12 8.55 -15.46
N THR A 6 -6.52 9.42 -16.40
CA THR A 6 -7.85 10.04 -16.44
C THR A 6 -8.80 9.27 -17.35
N THR A 7 -8.34 8.16 -17.94
CA THR A 7 -9.13 7.34 -18.85
C THR A 7 -10.03 6.38 -18.08
N GLY A 8 -11.13 6.92 -17.51
CA GLY A 8 -12.09 6.12 -16.76
C GLY A 8 -13.47 6.78 -16.68
N VAL A 9 -14.50 5.97 -16.48
CA VAL A 9 -15.85 6.48 -16.19
C VAL A 9 -15.80 7.23 -14.85
N PRO A 10 -16.27 8.49 -14.74
CA PRO A 10 -16.02 9.32 -13.56
C PRO A 10 -16.38 8.68 -12.21
N HIS A 11 -17.51 7.96 -12.14
CA HIS A 11 -17.94 7.28 -10.92
C HIS A 11 -16.97 6.17 -10.46
N ILE A 12 -16.25 5.52 -11.39
CA ILE A 12 -15.23 4.51 -11.07
C ILE A 12 -14.01 5.21 -10.47
N ALA A 13 -13.58 6.34 -11.06
CA ALA A 13 -12.46 7.10 -10.53
C ALA A 13 -12.75 7.64 -9.12
N ASP A 14 -13.98 8.05 -8.84
CA ASP A 14 -14.41 8.52 -7.51
C ASP A 14 -14.39 7.38 -6.50
N PHE A 15 -14.99 6.24 -6.84
CA PHE A 15 -14.97 5.04 -6.02
C PHE A 15 -13.53 4.57 -5.70
N HIS A 16 -12.63 4.56 -6.68
CA HIS A 16 -11.23 4.21 -6.46
C HIS A 16 -10.54 5.17 -5.48
N ARG A 17 -10.82 6.47 -5.54
CA ARG A 17 -10.25 7.44 -4.60
C ARG A 17 -10.76 7.23 -3.18
N GLU A 18 -12.05 6.96 -3.02
CA GLU A 18 -12.65 6.64 -1.73
C GLU A 18 -12.07 5.36 -1.12
N LEU A 19 -11.95 4.31 -1.94
CA LEU A 19 -11.34 3.06 -1.52
C LEU A 19 -9.88 3.25 -1.08
N GLN A 20 -9.09 4.01 -1.85
CA GLN A 20 -7.70 4.31 -1.50
C GLN A 20 -7.60 5.12 -0.19
N ALA A 21 -8.49 6.09 0.02
CA ALA A 21 -8.54 6.88 1.25
C ALA A 21 -8.92 6.02 2.47
N SER A 22 -9.88 5.10 2.31
CA SER A 22 -10.26 4.14 3.34
C SER A 22 -9.10 3.21 3.70
N ALA A 23 -8.44 2.62 2.70
CA ALA A 23 -7.27 1.76 2.91
C ALA A 23 -6.12 2.50 3.63
N ARG A 24 -5.82 3.75 3.23
CA ARG A 24 -4.81 4.58 3.93
C ARG A 24 -5.20 4.84 5.38
N SER A 25 -6.47 5.16 5.65
CA SER A 25 -6.96 5.42 7.01
C SER A 25 -6.84 4.18 7.92
N LEU A 26 -7.12 2.99 7.38
CA LEU A 26 -6.92 1.73 8.09
C LEU A 26 -5.44 1.46 8.37
N ASN A 27 -4.55 1.70 7.40
CA ASN A 27 -3.11 1.57 7.60
C ASN A 27 -2.59 2.53 8.68
N VAL A 28 -3.05 3.79 8.71
CA VAL A 28 -2.73 4.75 9.78
C VAL A 28 -3.16 4.20 11.14
N ALA A 29 -4.37 3.65 11.24
CA ALA A 29 -4.89 3.09 12.47
C ALA A 29 -4.09 1.85 12.94
N LEU A 30 -3.60 1.04 12.00
CA LEU A 30 -2.72 -0.10 12.30
C LEU A 30 -1.36 0.38 12.80
N ILE A 31 -0.67 1.25 12.06
CA ILE A 31 0.66 1.78 12.45
C ILE A 31 0.61 2.39 13.86
N ARG A 32 -0.40 3.21 14.16
CA ARG A 32 -0.54 3.84 15.49
C ARG A 32 -0.82 2.85 16.63
N ARG A 33 -1.30 1.66 16.31
CA ARG A 33 -1.58 0.60 17.30
C ARG A 33 -0.37 -0.29 17.57
N GLU A 34 0.63 -0.29 16.69
CA GLU A 34 1.81 -1.12 16.85
C GLU A 34 2.88 -0.40 17.70
N PRO A 35 3.10 -0.81 18.96
CA PRO A 35 4.00 -0.11 19.88
C PRO A 35 5.48 -0.26 19.51
N GLU A 36 5.83 -1.26 18.69
CA GLU A 36 7.19 -1.48 18.20
C GLU A 36 7.56 -0.56 17.02
N MET A 37 6.56 0.08 16.40
CA MET A 37 6.78 1.02 15.30
C MET A 37 6.94 2.44 15.84
N ASP A 38 8.17 2.88 16.09
CA ASP A 38 8.47 4.28 16.45
C ASP A 38 8.46 5.18 15.21
N VAL A 39 7.25 5.49 14.72
CA VAL A 39 7.04 6.35 13.55
C VAL A 39 6.60 7.75 13.99
N PRO A 40 7.35 8.81 13.64
CA PRO A 40 6.95 10.19 13.93
C PRO A 40 5.54 10.52 13.42
N SER A 41 4.75 11.24 14.21
CA SER A 41 3.32 11.45 13.93
C SER A 41 3.04 12.12 12.58
N ASP A 42 3.96 12.96 12.10
CA ASP A 42 3.93 13.66 10.82
C ASP A 42 4.26 12.75 9.63
N GLN A 43 4.84 11.58 9.88
CA GLN A 43 5.23 10.60 8.85
C GLN A 43 4.23 9.44 8.70
N VAL A 44 3.36 9.21 9.70
CA VAL A 44 2.43 8.07 9.72
C VAL A 44 1.55 8.00 8.48
N GLU A 45 0.99 9.13 8.03
CA GLU A 45 0.11 9.15 6.85
C GLU A 45 0.89 8.84 5.57
N LEU A 46 2.13 9.34 5.45
CA LEU A 46 2.99 9.08 4.31
C LEU A 46 3.41 7.60 4.26
N LEU A 47 3.75 7.01 5.41
CA LEU A 47 4.06 5.59 5.50
C LEU A 47 2.85 4.72 5.14
N ALA A 48 1.65 5.09 5.63
CA ALA A 48 0.41 4.40 5.30
C ALA A 48 0.11 4.43 3.79
N GLU A 49 0.38 5.56 3.13
CA GLU A 49 0.25 5.73 1.67
C GLU A 49 1.30 4.91 0.90
N ALA A 50 2.53 4.84 1.40
CA ALA A 50 3.59 4.01 0.82
C ALA A 50 3.23 2.52 0.87
N ILE A 51 2.75 2.01 2.01
CA ILE A 51 2.30 0.62 2.16
C ILE A 51 1.15 0.30 1.20
N ARG A 52 0.14 1.19 1.13
CA ARG A 52 -1.00 1.05 0.21
C ARG A 52 -0.54 0.99 -1.25
N SER A 53 0.37 1.87 -1.64
CA SER A 53 0.88 1.96 -3.01
C SER A 53 1.73 0.76 -3.39
N LEU A 54 2.64 0.33 -2.50
CA LEU A 54 3.47 -0.87 -2.67
C LEU A 54 2.61 -2.12 -2.88
N THR A 55 1.64 -2.35 -1.98
CA THR A 55 0.78 -3.54 -2.03
C THR A 55 -0.13 -3.55 -3.26
N THR A 56 -0.66 -2.38 -3.65
CA THR A 56 -1.45 -2.23 -4.89
C THR A 56 -0.59 -2.52 -6.12
N GLY A 57 0.62 -1.94 -6.20
CA GLY A 57 1.53 -2.14 -7.32
C GLY A 57 1.95 -3.59 -7.49
N LEU A 58 2.26 -4.28 -6.39
CA LEU A 58 2.60 -5.71 -6.42
C LEU A 58 1.41 -6.58 -6.80
N ALA A 59 0.20 -6.27 -6.31
CA ALA A 59 -1.00 -6.98 -6.71
C ALA A 59 -1.27 -6.84 -8.21
N LEU A 60 -1.13 -5.63 -8.77
CA LEU A 60 -1.28 -5.39 -10.20
C LEU A 60 -0.19 -6.11 -11.01
N TRP A 61 1.07 -6.05 -10.58
CA TRP A 61 2.16 -6.78 -11.24
C TRP A 61 1.90 -8.30 -11.25
N TRP A 62 1.37 -8.85 -10.15
CA TRP A 62 1.06 -10.28 -10.06
C TRP A 62 -0.08 -10.72 -10.97
N LEU A 63 -1.03 -9.84 -11.31
CA LEU A 63 -2.07 -10.16 -12.30
C LEU A 63 -1.46 -10.50 -13.67
N ASP A 64 -0.33 -9.88 -14.02
CA ASP A 64 0.41 -10.14 -15.25
C ASP A 64 1.41 -11.31 -15.13
N HIS A 65 1.65 -11.81 -13.91
CA HIS A 65 2.61 -12.89 -13.60
C HIS A 65 2.01 -13.97 -12.68
N PRO A 66 0.88 -14.59 -13.07
CA PRO A 66 0.15 -15.54 -12.22
C PRO A 66 0.92 -16.83 -11.92
N GLU A 67 1.98 -17.12 -12.67
CA GLU A 67 2.89 -18.25 -12.42
C GLU A 67 3.70 -18.10 -11.13
N VAL A 68 3.85 -16.88 -10.63
CA VAL A 68 4.54 -16.62 -9.37
C VAL A 68 3.62 -17.02 -8.21
N PRO A 69 4.06 -17.88 -7.28
CA PRO A 69 3.23 -18.23 -6.12
C PRO A 69 2.94 -17.01 -5.25
N ARG A 70 1.70 -16.91 -4.75
CA ARG A 70 1.28 -15.83 -3.85
C ARG A 70 2.18 -15.72 -2.62
N GLU A 71 2.64 -16.86 -2.10
CA GLU A 71 3.53 -16.94 -0.93
C GLU A 71 4.84 -16.19 -1.17
N THR A 72 5.36 -16.20 -2.40
CA THR A 72 6.55 -15.45 -2.78
C THR A 72 6.30 -13.94 -2.70
N LEU A 73 5.15 -13.46 -3.19
CA LEU A 73 4.77 -12.05 -3.05
C LEU A 73 4.68 -11.62 -1.58
N VAL A 74 3.98 -12.41 -0.77
CA VAL A 74 3.80 -12.12 0.66
C VAL A 74 5.16 -12.07 1.36
N ALA A 75 6.06 -13.02 1.09
CA ALA A 75 7.40 -13.04 1.67
C ALA A 75 8.20 -11.77 1.33
N VAL A 76 8.13 -11.29 0.08
CA VAL A 76 8.79 -10.05 -0.33
C VAL A 76 8.21 -8.83 0.40
N VAL A 77 6.88 -8.70 0.46
CA VAL A 77 6.21 -7.60 1.18
C VAL A 77 6.60 -7.61 2.65
N THR A 78 6.55 -8.77 3.31
CA THR A 78 6.94 -8.89 4.72
C THR A 78 8.39 -8.50 4.94
N ARG A 79 9.31 -8.87 4.04
CA ARG A 79 10.72 -8.49 4.14
C ARG A 79 10.91 -6.98 4.04
N ILE A 80 10.20 -6.32 3.11
CA ILE A 80 10.24 -4.86 2.95
C ILE A 80 9.70 -4.18 4.21
N VAL A 81 8.53 -4.60 4.68
CA VAL A 81 7.90 -3.99 5.87
C VAL A 81 8.72 -4.22 7.13
N ARG A 82 9.30 -5.42 7.33
CA ARG A 82 10.21 -5.66 8.46
C ARG A 82 11.47 -4.81 8.39
N GLY A 83 12.06 -4.65 7.20
CA GLY A 83 13.21 -3.75 7.02
C GLY A 83 12.90 -2.27 7.30
N LEU A 84 11.62 -1.88 7.38
CA LEU A 84 11.21 -0.55 7.85
C LEU A 84 11.11 -0.45 9.38
N VAL A 85 10.94 -1.58 10.07
CA VAL A 85 10.84 -1.67 11.54
C VAL A 85 12.21 -1.98 12.18
N GLU A 86 13.06 -2.73 11.47
CA GLU A 86 14.38 -3.20 11.92
C GLU A 86 15.46 -2.88 10.86
N PRO A 87 15.91 -1.61 10.73
CA PRO A 87 16.90 -1.20 9.71
C PRO A 87 18.32 -1.74 9.94
#